data_AF-A0A4R7J3N5-F1
#
_entry.id   AF-A0A4R7J3N5-F1
#
_cell.length_a   1.000
_cell.length_b   1.000
_cell.length_c   1.000
_cell.angle_alpha   90.00
_cell.angle_beta   90.00
_cell.angle_gamma   90.00
#
_symmetry.space_group_name_H-M   'P 1'
#
loop_
_entity.id
_entity.type
_entity.pdbx_description
1 polymer ?
#
loop_
_entity_poly.entity_id
_entity_poly.type
_entity_poly.pdbx_seq_one_letter_code
_entity_poly.pdbx_strand_id
1 'polypeptide(L)'
;MNQDARPLPAAEWQAPLCGVCAGDTDDGGGHFVCYDCGLSFDPERDLAAEFIDPETAVCAAPCDNKWHGDNKITFGRGWQCFPCALPAGHSGVHWSGCTPIALELGAHVCVACPVCGRFGPCDCPEVKP
;
A
#
# COMPACT_ATOMS: atom_id res chain seq x y z
N MET A 1 55.74 15.38 -16.14
CA MET A 1 54.66 14.40 -15.91
C MET A 1 53.93 14.86 -14.67
N ASN A 2 52.68 15.26 -14.81
CA ASN A 2 51.94 15.95 -13.74
C ASN A 2 51.55 14.93 -12.65
N GLN A 3 52.07 15.09 -11.44
CA GLN A 3 51.85 14.14 -10.33
C GLN A 3 50.62 14.49 -9.46
N ASP A 4 49.75 15.42 -9.90
CA ASP A 4 48.62 15.92 -9.09
C ASP A 4 47.22 15.49 -9.55
N ALA A 5 47.08 14.56 -10.51
CA ALA A 5 45.78 14.04 -10.89
C ALA A 5 45.37 12.85 -10.00
N ARG A 6 44.95 13.11 -8.76
CA ARG A 6 44.21 12.09 -8.00
C ARG A 6 42.88 11.84 -8.72
N PRO A 7 42.56 10.60 -9.13
CA PRO A 7 41.28 10.33 -9.77
C PRO A 7 40.15 10.70 -8.82
N LEU A 8 39.19 11.46 -9.34
CA LEU A 8 37.96 11.82 -8.63
C LEU A 8 37.01 10.61 -8.59
N PRO A 9 36.14 10.50 -7.58
CA PRO A 9 35.14 9.43 -7.51
C PRO A 9 34.14 9.53 -8.67
N ALA A 10 33.72 8.40 -9.21
CA ALA A 10 32.62 8.32 -10.17
C ALA A 10 31.27 8.40 -9.43
N ALA A 11 30.24 8.88 -10.12
CA ALA A 11 28.87 8.83 -9.63
C ALA A 11 28.26 7.43 -9.81
N GLU A 12 27.26 7.12 -8.98
CA GLU A 12 26.48 5.89 -9.03
C GLU A 12 25.06 6.20 -9.49
N TRP A 13 24.55 5.36 -10.39
CA TRP A 13 23.13 5.36 -10.74
C TRP A 13 22.33 4.78 -9.57
N GLN A 14 21.20 5.39 -9.21
CA GLN A 14 20.28 4.88 -8.19
C GLN A 14 18.97 4.49 -8.89
N ALA A 15 18.68 3.20 -8.92
CA ALA A 15 17.41 2.71 -9.43
C ALA A 15 16.27 3.09 -8.45
N PRO A 16 15.07 3.41 -8.95
CA PRO A 16 13.93 3.72 -8.08
C PRO A 16 13.54 2.50 -7.26
N LEU A 17 12.91 2.70 -6.10
CA LEU A 17 12.31 1.61 -5.36
C LEU A 17 10.97 1.22 -5.97
N CYS A 18 10.60 -0.06 -5.84
CA CYS A 18 9.31 -0.54 -6.27
C CYS A 18 8.18 0.12 -5.46
N GLY A 19 7.22 0.76 -6.12
CA GLY A 19 6.09 1.43 -5.46
C GLY A 19 5.15 0.51 -4.68
N VAL A 20 5.34 -0.81 -4.78
CA VAL A 20 4.49 -1.83 -4.15
C VAL A 20 5.15 -2.43 -2.91
N CYS A 21 6.35 -2.99 -3.06
CA CYS A 21 7.07 -3.63 -1.96
C CYS A 21 8.15 -2.75 -1.31
N ALA A 22 8.43 -1.57 -1.89
CA ALA A 22 9.55 -0.69 -1.53
C ALA A 22 10.94 -1.34 -1.62
N GLY A 23 11.04 -2.52 -2.25
CA GLY A 23 12.31 -3.17 -2.56
C GLY A 23 13.05 -2.50 -3.72
N ASP A 24 14.33 -2.83 -3.84
CA ASP A 24 15.18 -2.35 -4.94
C ASP A 24 14.65 -2.81 -6.30
N THR A 25 14.98 -2.05 -7.35
CA THR A 25 14.73 -2.45 -8.73
C THR A 25 16.03 -2.65 -9.47
N ASP A 26 16.00 -3.57 -10.43
CA ASP A 26 17.14 -3.83 -11.31
C ASP A 26 17.01 -3.01 -12.59
N ASP A 27 18.12 -2.50 -13.13
CA ASP A 27 18.14 -1.92 -14.48
C ASP A 27 18.10 -3.04 -15.53
N GLY A 28 16.96 -3.19 -16.18
CA GLY A 28 16.70 -4.17 -17.23
C GLY A 28 17.12 -3.72 -18.64
N GLY A 29 17.91 -2.65 -18.77
CA GLY A 29 18.35 -2.15 -20.08
C GLY A 29 17.34 -1.17 -20.69
N GLY A 30 16.88 -0.20 -19.88
CA GLY A 30 15.93 0.83 -20.29
C GLY A 30 14.63 0.83 -19.49
N HIS A 31 14.42 -0.16 -18.62
CA HIS A 31 13.33 -0.20 -17.65
C HIS A 31 13.88 -0.59 -16.29
N PHE A 32 13.20 -0.20 -15.22
CA PHE A 32 13.49 -0.68 -13.87
C PHE A 32 12.58 -1.84 -13.54
N VAL A 33 13.12 -2.96 -13.08
CA VAL A 33 12.38 -4.21 -12.93
C VAL A 33 12.32 -4.61 -11.46
N CYS A 34 11.12 -4.90 -10.96
CA CYS A 34 10.90 -5.54 -9.67
C CYS A 34 10.38 -6.96 -9.91
N TYR A 35 11.29 -7.93 -9.84
CA TYR A 35 10.95 -9.34 -10.04
C TYR A 35 9.99 -9.88 -8.98
N ASP A 36 10.08 -9.39 -7.74
CA ASP A 36 9.19 -9.85 -6.67
C ASP A 36 7.72 -9.48 -6.91
N CYS A 37 7.47 -8.33 -7.53
CA CYS A 37 6.13 -7.88 -7.87
C CYS A 37 5.74 -8.19 -9.31
N GLY A 38 6.67 -8.70 -10.14
CA GLY A 38 6.45 -8.94 -11.56
C GLY A 38 6.25 -7.67 -12.40
N LEU A 39 6.79 -6.53 -11.95
CA LEU A 39 6.57 -5.22 -12.56
C LEU A 39 7.82 -4.68 -13.24
N SER A 40 7.63 -4.00 -14.35
CA SER A 40 8.62 -3.10 -14.96
C SER A 40 8.14 -1.66 -14.83
N PHE A 41 9.07 -0.72 -14.73
CA PHE A 41 8.81 0.71 -14.65
C PHE A 41 9.57 1.40 -15.78
N ASP A 42 8.84 2.15 -16.60
CA ASP A 42 9.41 2.84 -17.76
C ASP A 42 9.91 4.25 -17.39
N PRO A 43 11.23 4.50 -17.40
CA PRO A 43 11.81 5.82 -17.10
C PRO A 43 11.40 6.91 -18.10
N GLU A 44 11.08 6.55 -19.35
CA GLU A 44 10.62 7.51 -20.35
C GLU A 44 9.13 7.87 -20.16
N ARG A 45 8.39 7.06 -19.39
CA ARG A 45 6.96 7.24 -19.11
C ARG A 45 6.67 7.49 -17.62
N ASP A 46 7.50 8.32 -16.98
CA ASP A 46 7.33 8.74 -15.58
C ASP A 46 7.24 7.58 -14.59
N LEU A 47 8.02 6.52 -14.85
CA LEU A 47 8.03 5.28 -14.06
C LEU A 47 6.66 4.60 -13.98
N ALA A 48 5.84 4.75 -15.03
CA ALA A 48 4.60 4.00 -15.16
C ALA A 48 4.88 2.50 -15.06
N ALA A 49 4.11 1.83 -14.19
CA ALA A 49 4.25 0.41 -13.95
C ALA A 49 3.53 -0.40 -15.03
N GLU A 50 4.20 -1.43 -15.55
CA GLU A 50 3.68 -2.40 -16.49
C GLU A 50 4.03 -3.81 -16.01
N PHE A 51 3.33 -4.83 -16.52
CA PHE A 51 3.70 -6.21 -16.23
C PHE A 51 4.94 -6.57 -17.03
N ILE A 52 5.87 -7.30 -16.43
CA ILE A 52 7.04 -7.83 -17.15
C ILE A 52 6.59 -8.73 -18.31
N ASP A 53 5.57 -9.56 -18.07
CA ASP A 53 4.86 -10.32 -19.08
C ASP A 53 3.41 -9.82 -19.20
N PRO A 54 3.04 -9.15 -20.30
CA PRO A 54 1.71 -8.58 -20.48
C PRO A 54 0.61 -9.64 -20.59
N GLU A 55 0.95 -10.90 -20.93
CA GLU A 55 -0.01 -11.99 -21.04
C GLU A 55 -0.28 -12.68 -19.70
N THR A 56 0.48 -12.33 -18.65
CA THR A 56 0.28 -12.89 -17.31
C THR A 56 -1.05 -12.39 -16.73
N ALA A 57 -1.87 -13.34 -16.26
CA ALA A 57 -3.14 -13.04 -15.61
C ALA A 57 -2.93 -12.25 -14.30
N VAL A 58 -3.96 -11.51 -13.88
CA VAL A 58 -3.95 -10.81 -12.58
C VAL A 58 -4.08 -11.81 -11.43
N CYS A 59 -3.36 -11.59 -10.34
CA CYS A 59 -3.34 -12.44 -9.15
C CYS A 59 -4.72 -12.60 -8.47
N ALA A 60 -5.44 -11.50 -8.24
CA ALA A 60 -6.77 -11.46 -7.63
C ALA A 60 -6.91 -12.12 -6.24
N ALA A 61 -5.81 -12.45 -5.56
CA ALA A 61 -5.83 -12.88 -4.17
C ALA A 61 -6.33 -11.76 -3.23
N PRO A 62 -6.81 -12.06 -2.02
CA PRO A 62 -7.12 -11.03 -1.03
C PRO A 62 -5.91 -10.12 -0.79
N CYS A 63 -6.12 -8.81 -0.84
CA CYS A 63 -5.07 -7.83 -0.54
C CYS A 63 -4.59 -8.00 0.91
N ASP A 64 -3.28 -8.12 1.09
CA ASP A 64 -2.62 -8.24 2.40
C ASP A 64 -1.68 -7.06 2.69
N ASN A 65 -1.74 -6.01 1.86
CA ASN A 65 -0.97 -4.80 2.03
C ASN A 65 -1.15 -4.21 3.43
N LYS A 66 -0.12 -4.31 4.26
CA LYS A 66 -0.09 -3.73 5.62
C LYS A 66 0.35 -2.27 5.64
N TRP A 67 0.86 -1.77 4.51
CA TRP A 67 1.43 -0.43 4.34
C TRP A 67 0.37 0.62 4.02
N HIS A 68 -0.75 0.59 4.72
CA HIS A 68 -1.68 1.72 4.69
C HIS A 68 -1.04 3.02 5.22
N GLY A 69 0.23 2.99 5.65
CA GLY A 69 0.99 4.07 6.26
C GLY A 69 0.78 4.06 7.77
N ASP A 70 1.87 4.25 8.53
CA ASP A 70 1.94 3.98 9.98
C ASP A 70 0.97 4.77 10.88
N ASN A 71 0.13 5.65 10.33
CA ASN A 71 -0.81 6.48 11.08
C ASN A 71 -2.18 6.64 10.39
N LYS A 72 -2.55 5.73 9.49
CA LYS A 72 -3.72 5.91 8.62
C LYS A 72 -4.92 5.06 8.99
N ILE A 73 -4.73 4.07 9.86
CA ILE A 73 -5.83 3.40 10.56
C ILE A 73 -6.09 4.20 11.84
N THR A 74 -6.98 5.18 11.73
CA THR A 74 -7.44 6.00 12.84
C THR A 74 -8.94 5.82 13.02
N PHE A 75 -9.47 6.10 14.21
CA PHE A 75 -10.90 6.03 14.46
C PHE A 75 -11.71 6.81 13.39
N GLY A 76 -12.76 6.19 12.84
CA GLY A 76 -13.55 6.75 11.74
C GLY A 76 -12.89 6.77 10.36
N ARG A 77 -11.70 6.17 10.21
CA ARG A 77 -11.02 6.01 8.91
C ARG A 77 -10.64 4.56 8.67
N GLY A 78 -10.85 4.13 7.43
CA GLY A 78 -10.51 2.80 6.96
C GLY A 78 -9.95 2.85 5.56
N TRP A 79 -9.75 1.68 4.98
CA TRP A 79 -9.27 1.53 3.63
C TRP A 79 -10.20 0.59 2.88
N GLN A 80 -10.58 1.00 1.67
CA GLN A 80 -11.22 0.12 0.72
C GLN A 80 -10.14 -0.61 -0.05
N CYS A 81 -9.94 -1.86 0.31
CA CYS A 81 -9.02 -2.76 -0.39
C CYS A 81 -9.77 -3.49 -1.51
N PHE A 82 -9.08 -3.73 -2.61
CA PHE A 82 -9.56 -4.56 -3.72
C PHE A 82 -8.70 -5.83 -3.81
N PRO A 83 -9.13 -6.87 -4.56
CA PRO A 83 -8.25 -8.00 -4.86
C PRO A 83 -6.92 -7.55 -5.46
N CYS A 84 -5.87 -8.36 -5.25
CA CYS A 84 -4.51 -8.08 -5.71
C CYS A 84 -4.48 -7.78 -7.22
N ALA A 85 -3.87 -6.65 -7.58
CA ALA A 85 -3.76 -6.17 -8.95
C ALA A 85 -2.43 -6.55 -9.63
N LEU A 86 -1.54 -7.24 -8.92
CA LEU A 86 -0.25 -7.68 -9.44
C LEU A 86 -0.37 -8.90 -10.37
N PRO A 87 0.65 -9.20 -11.19
CA PRO A 87 0.73 -10.41 -11.98
C PRO A 87 0.63 -11.68 -11.13
N ALA A 88 -0.07 -12.70 -11.63
CA ALA A 88 -0.17 -13.99 -10.96
C ALA A 88 1.21 -14.64 -10.80
N GLY A 89 1.48 -15.19 -9.60
CA GLY A 89 2.75 -15.84 -9.28
C GLY A 89 3.83 -14.90 -8.71
N HIS A 90 3.51 -13.62 -8.47
CA HIS A 90 4.41 -12.72 -7.75
C HIS A 90 4.75 -13.22 -6.34
N SER A 91 5.95 -12.92 -5.83
CA SER A 91 6.44 -13.30 -4.50
C SER A 91 6.30 -12.19 -3.44
N GLY A 92 6.05 -10.96 -3.88
CA GLY A 92 5.82 -9.80 -3.01
C GLY A 92 4.47 -9.83 -2.29
N VAL A 93 4.19 -8.77 -1.53
CA VAL A 93 2.87 -8.59 -0.87
C VAL A 93 1.74 -8.48 -1.90
N HIS A 94 0.58 -9.04 -1.58
CA HIS A 94 -0.64 -8.87 -2.37
C HIS A 94 -1.13 -7.43 -2.25
N TRP A 95 -0.79 -6.64 -3.26
CA TRP A 95 -1.09 -5.23 -3.31
C TRP A 95 -2.29 -4.92 -4.20
N SER A 96 -3.09 -3.97 -3.74
CA SER A 96 -4.02 -3.21 -4.57
C SER A 96 -3.88 -1.73 -4.24
N GLY A 97 -4.30 -0.86 -5.17
CA GLY A 97 -4.37 0.59 -4.97
C GLY A 97 -5.48 0.96 -3.99
N CYS A 98 -5.33 0.55 -2.73
CA CYS A 98 -6.33 0.73 -1.68
C CYS A 98 -6.62 2.22 -1.51
N THR A 99 -7.90 2.58 -1.42
CA THR A 99 -8.31 3.98 -1.27
C THR A 99 -8.76 4.26 0.17
N PRO A 100 -8.40 5.42 0.75
CA PRO A 100 -8.87 5.77 2.08
C PRO A 100 -10.36 6.04 2.05
N ILE A 101 -11.08 5.53 3.04
CA ILE A 101 -12.52 5.75 3.22
C ILE A 101 -12.80 6.32 4.61
N ALA A 102 -13.83 7.18 4.70
CA ALA A 102 -14.44 7.49 5.97
C ALA A 102 -15.29 6.29 6.39
N LEU A 103 -14.98 5.72 7.55
CA LEU A 103 -15.87 4.76 8.16
C LEU A 103 -16.95 5.58 8.85
N GLU A 104 -18.17 5.50 8.33
CA GLU A 104 -19.34 5.91 9.10
C GLU A 104 -19.30 5.13 10.40
N LEU A 105 -18.90 5.80 11.48
CA LEU A 105 -19.05 5.29 12.83
C LEU A 105 -20.55 5.21 13.00
N GLY A 106 -21.10 4.04 12.66
CA GLY A 106 -22.53 3.81 12.60
C GLY A 106 -23.13 4.52 13.79
N ALA A 107 -23.93 5.55 13.51
CA ALA A 107 -24.68 6.28 14.51
C ALA A 107 -25.14 5.21 15.47
N HIS A 108 -24.61 5.22 16.71
CA HIS A 108 -24.93 4.20 17.69
C HIS A 108 -26.43 4.03 17.57
N VAL A 109 -26.87 2.89 17.02
CA VAL A 109 -28.28 2.55 17.08
C VAL A 109 -28.46 2.49 18.56
N CYS A 110 -29.04 3.55 19.12
CA CYS A 110 -29.32 3.64 20.53
C CYS A 110 -30.33 2.51 20.70
N VAL A 111 -29.87 1.30 21.00
CA VAL A 111 -30.77 0.22 21.31
C VAL A 111 -31.48 0.73 22.54
N ALA A 112 -32.79 0.92 22.44
CA ALA A 112 -33.60 1.52 23.50
C ALA A 112 -33.19 0.88 24.83
N CYS A 113 -32.85 1.72 25.82
CA CYS A 113 -32.43 1.22 27.12
C CYS A 113 -33.50 0.23 27.62
N PRO A 114 -33.17 -1.03 27.93
CA PRO A 114 -34.17 -2.04 28.30
C PRO A 114 -34.90 -1.69 29.60
N VAL A 115 -34.41 -0.70 30.36
CA VAL A 115 -35.00 -0.20 31.60
C VAL A 115 -35.99 0.95 31.37
N CYS A 116 -35.74 1.86 30.40
CA CYS A 116 -36.54 3.08 30.25
C CYS A 116 -37.07 3.35 28.83
N GLY A 117 -36.71 2.53 27.84
CA GLY A 117 -37.24 2.60 26.47
C GLY A 117 -36.87 3.85 25.67
N ARG A 118 -35.98 4.72 26.18
CA ARG A 118 -35.57 5.96 25.49
C ARG A 118 -34.31 5.74 24.65
N PHE A 119 -34.25 6.46 23.52
CA PHE A 119 -33.10 6.59 22.65
C PHE A 119 -32.32 7.87 23.04
N GLY A 120 -31.02 7.77 23.34
CA GLY A 120 -30.15 8.91 23.68
C GLY A 120 -29.08 8.58 24.74
N PRO A 121 -28.16 9.51 25.06
CA PRO A 121 -27.16 9.33 26.11
C PRO A 121 -27.85 9.26 27.47
N CYS A 122 -27.96 8.07 28.02
CA CYS A 122 -28.46 7.84 29.37
C CYS A 122 -27.27 7.95 30.33
N ASP A 123 -27.31 8.89 31.27
CA ASP A 123 -26.55 8.75 32.52
C ASP A 123 -27.15 7.56 33.30
N CYS A 124 -26.75 6.34 32.94
CA CYS A 124 -27.07 5.14 33.72
C CYS A 124 -26.19 5.16 34.97
N PRO A 125 -26.74 5.29 36.19
CA PRO A 125 -25.93 5.21 37.40
C PRO A 125 -25.30 3.81 37.49
N GLU A 126 -24.01 3.78 37.80
CA GLU A 126 -23.16 2.59 37.87
C GLU A 126 -23.87 1.42 38.56
N VAL A 127 -24.06 0.32 37.84
CA VAL A 127 -24.40 -0.96 38.45
C VAL A 127 -23.14 -1.46 39.14
N LYS A 128 -23.07 -1.27 40.47
CA LYS A 128 -22.08 -1.97 41.30
C LYS A 128 -22.42 -3.47 41.35
N PRO A 129 -21.39 -4.34 41.43
CA PRO A 129 -21.51 -5.79 41.34
C PRO A 129 -22.35 -6.41 42.46
#